data_AF-A0A941GB10-F1
#
_entry.id   AF-A0A941GB10-F1
#
_cell.length_a   1.000
_cell.length_b   1.000
_cell.length_c   1.000
_cell.angle_alpha   90.00
_cell.angle_beta   90.00
_cell.angle_gamma   90.00
#
_symmetry.space_group_name_H-M   'P 1'
#
loop_
_entity.id
_entity.type
_entity.pdbx_description
1 polymer ?
#
loop_
_entity_poly.entity_id
_entity_poly.type
_entity_poly.pdbx_seq_one_letter_code
_entity_poly.pdbx_strand_id
1 'polypeptide(L)' 'MPNSNDLSLRDRQRAFSNALANQRLAGQEPDPRTVAELALVVNGELTIETVLERVRARIAAGDFGQKPDR' A
#
# COMPACT_ATOMS: atom_id res chain seq x y z
N MET A 1 -30.50 5.95 -9.51
CA MET A 1 -29.41 6.61 -8.76
C MET A 1 -28.18 5.71 -8.88
N PRO A 2 -27.03 6.18 -9.37
CA PRO A 2 -25.80 5.40 -9.28
C PRO A 2 -25.50 5.15 -7.80
N ASN A 3 -25.15 3.91 -7.48
CA ASN A 3 -24.94 3.45 -6.11
C ASN A 3 -23.81 4.27 -5.48
N SER A 4 -23.99 4.80 -4.27
CA SER A 4 -22.97 5.61 -3.56
C SER A 4 -21.64 4.88 -3.31
N ASN A 5 -21.57 3.57 -3.61
CA ASN A 5 -20.35 2.76 -3.64
C ASN A 5 -19.43 3.03 -4.85
N ASP A 6 -19.96 3.68 -5.89
CA ASP A 6 -19.30 4.02 -7.15
C ASP A 6 -18.85 5.50 -7.19
N LEU A 7 -18.57 6.08 -6.02
CA LEU A 7 -17.72 7.27 -5.91
C LEU A 7 -16.23 6.88 -5.81
N SER A 8 -15.69 6.16 -6.79
CA SER A 8 -15.83 4.71 -7.07
C SER A 8 -14.48 4.07 -6.84
N LEU A 9 -14.34 2.77 -7.06
CA LEU A 9 -13.05 2.13 -7.30
C LEU A 9 -12.01 3.00 -8.05
N ARG A 10 -12.43 3.82 -9.03
CA ARG A 10 -11.55 4.73 -9.78
C ARG A 10 -10.86 5.78 -8.92
N ASP A 11 -11.57 6.36 -7.95
CA ASP A 11 -10.99 7.37 -7.05
C ASP A 11 -9.98 6.75 -6.10
N ARG A 12 -10.25 5.52 -5.61
CA ARG A 12 -9.30 4.74 -4.81
C ARG A 12 -8.07 4.34 -5.63
N GLN A 13 -8.25 3.92 -6.88
CA GLN A 13 -7.15 3.60 -7.80
C GLN A 13 -6.28 4.84 -8.09
N ARG A 14 -6.91 6.00 -8.30
CA ARG A 14 -6.20 7.27 -8.52
C ARG A 14 -5.42 7.68 -7.27
N ALA A 15 -6.03 7.62 -6.09
CA ALA A 15 -5.36 7.94 -4.83
C ALA A 15 -4.16 7.03 -4.58
N PHE A 16 -4.30 5.73 -4.82
CA PHE A 16 -3.22 4.75 -4.70
C PHE A 16 -2.07 5.03 -5.67
N SER A 17 -2.39 5.28 -6.94
CA SER A 17 -1.39 5.61 -7.97
C SER A 17 -0.60 6.87 -7.60
N ASN A 18 -1.29 7.91 -7.12
CA ASN A 18 -0.66 9.15 -6.68
C ASN A 18 0.24 8.92 -5.45
N ALA A 19 -0.22 8.14 -4.48
CA ALA A 19 0.57 7.83 -3.28
C ALA A 19 1.87 7.08 -3.63
N LEU A 20 1.78 6.08 -4.52
CA LEU A 20 2.95 5.33 -4.98
C LEU A 20 3.93 6.21 -5.78
N ALA A 21 3.39 7.07 -6.68
CA ALA A 21 4.21 8.02 -7.42
C ALA A 21 4.93 9.01 -6.49
N ASN A 22 4.27 9.52 -5.46
CA ASN A 22 4.87 10.43 -4.49
C ASN A 22 6.07 9.81 -3.77
N GLN A 23 5.99 8.53 -3.38
CA GLN A 23 7.13 7.84 -2.75
C GLN A 23 8.31 7.70 -3.72
N ARG A 24 8.04 7.28 -4.96
CA ARG A 24 9.07 7.10 -5.99
C ARG A 24 9.74 8.41 -6.39
N LEU A 25 8.97 9.49 -6.48
CA LEU A 25 9.51 10.84 -6.72
C LEU A 25 10.42 11.29 -5.57
N ALA A 26 10.20 10.82 -4.35
CA ALA A 26 11.08 11.03 -3.21
C ALA A 26 12.27 10.06 -3.15
N GLY A 27 12.49 9.24 -4.19
CA GLY A 27 13.56 8.24 -4.24
C GLY A 27 13.32 7.02 -3.37
N GLN A 28 12.10 6.82 -2.88
CA GLN A 28 11.71 5.67 -2.05
C GLN A 28 10.95 4.66 -2.90
N GLU A 29 11.45 3.43 -2.97
CA GLU A 29 10.67 2.32 -3.52
C GLU A 29 9.97 1.58 -2.36
N PRO A 30 8.63 1.64 -2.26
CA PRO A 30 7.92 0.92 -1.21
C PRO A 30 8.08 -0.59 -1.39
N ASP A 31 8.04 -1.32 -0.28
CA ASP A 31 8.12 -2.78 -0.29
C ASP A 31 7.05 -3.40 -1.22
N PRO A 32 7.43 -4.28 -2.18
CA PRO A 32 6.52 -4.84 -3.16
C PRO A 32 5.33 -5.59 -2.56
N ARG A 33 5.53 -6.26 -1.42
CA ARG A 33 4.44 -6.98 -0.74
C ARG A 33 3.40 -6.00 -0.20
N THR A 34 3.82 -4.89 0.38
CA THR A 34 2.95 -3.82 0.88
C THR A 34 2.18 -3.16 -0.28
N VAL A 35 2.82 -2.94 -1.43
CA VAL A 35 2.15 -2.41 -2.64
C VAL A 35 1.04 -3.35 -3.11
N ALA A 36 1.30 -4.66 -3.16
CA ALA A 36 0.30 -5.65 -3.54
C ALA A 36 -0.89 -5.69 -2.55
N GLU A 37 -0.62 -5.62 -1.25
CA GLU A 37 -1.66 -5.61 -0.22
C GLU A 37 -2.54 -4.35 -0.29
N LEU A 38 -1.94 -3.19 -0.54
CA LEU A 38 -2.69 -1.94 -0.72
C LEU A 38 -3.55 -1.96 -2.00
N ALA A 39 -3.14 -2.67 -3.06
CA ALA A 39 -4.00 -2.88 -4.23
C ALA A 39 -5.26 -3.70 -3.89
N LEU A 40 -5.17 -4.68 -2.99
CA LEU A 40 -6.33 -5.41 -2.48
C LEU A 40 -7.26 -4.50 -1.65
N VAL A 41 -6.70 -3.54 -0.89
CA VAL A 41 -7.50 -2.51 -0.20
C VAL A 41 -8.27 -1.63 -1.18
N VAL A 42 -7.63 -1.25 -2.30
CA VAL A 42 -8.29 -0.48 -3.38
C VAL A 42 -9.46 -1.27 -3.98
N ASN A 43 -9.34 -2.58 -4.12
CA ASN A 43 -10.42 -3.44 -4.61
C ASN A 43 -11.50 -3.74 -3.55
N GLY A 44 -11.23 -3.44 -2.27
CA GLY A 44 -12.13 -3.79 -1.15
C GLY A 44 -12.01 -5.25 -0.69
N GLU A 45 -10.93 -5.93 -1.07
CA GLU A 45 -10.63 -7.32 -0.69
C GLU A 45 -9.84 -7.42 0.63
N LEU A 46 -9.26 -6.30 1.08
CA LEU A 46 -8.49 -6.19 2.31
C LEU A 46 -8.80 -4.86 3.01
N THR A 47 -8.61 -4.78 4.32
CA THR A 47 -8.71 -3.50 5.05
C THR A 47 -7.32 -2.92 5.31
N ILE A 48 -7.26 -1.60 5.48
CA ILE A 48 -5.99 -0.91 5.78
C ILE A 48 -5.39 -1.37 7.11
N GLU A 49 -6.24 -1.70 8.09
CA GLU A 49 -5.83 -2.22 9.39
C GLU A 49 -5.07 -3.54 9.25
N THR A 50 -5.56 -4.46 8.40
CA THR A 50 -4.88 -5.73 8.15
C THR A 50 -3.51 -5.53 7.48
N VAL A 51 -3.40 -4.57 6.54
CA VAL A 51 -2.10 -4.24 5.93
C VAL A 51 -1.12 -3.73 6.99
N LEU A 52 -1.56 -2.81 7.85
CA LEU A 52 -0.73 -2.26 8.91
C LEU A 52 -0.27 -3.32 9.92
N GLU A 53 -1.16 -4.24 10.30
CA GLU A 53 -0.82 -5.37 11.16
C GLU A 53 0.28 -6.25 10.53
N ARG A 54 0.12 -6.60 9.25
CA ARG A 54 1.10 -7.43 8.53
C ARG A 54 2.44 -6.73 8.32
N VAL A 55 2.43 -5.44 8.03
CA VAL A 55 3.67 -4.64 7.94
C VAL A 55 4.38 -4.62 9.30
N ARG A 56 3.66 -4.39 10.41
CA ARG A 56 4.24 -4.42 11.75
C ARG A 56 4.85 -5.78 12.09
N ALA A 57 4.16 -6.87 11.77
CA ALA A 57 4.68 -8.23 11.98
C ALA A 57 5.97 -8.48 11.19
N ARG A 58 6.04 -8.02 9.94
CA ARG A 58 7.24 -8.13 9.09
C ARG A 58 8.40 -7.25 9.59
N ILE A 59 8.11 -6.05 10.10
CA ILE A 59 9.12 -5.22 10.78
C ILE A 59 9.67 -5.95 12.00
N ALA A 60 8.81 -6.52 12.84
CA ALA A 60 9.23 -7.30 14.01
C ALA A 60 10.05 -8.55 13.64
N ALA A 61 9.78 -9.15 12.48
CA ALA A 61 10.55 -10.28 11.95
C ALA A 61 11.89 -9.88 11.32
N GLY A 62 12.15 -8.59 11.12
CA GLY A 62 13.38 -8.08 10.51
C GLY A 62 13.36 -8.03 8.97
N ASP A 63 12.20 -8.22 8.34
CA ASP A 63 12.07 -8.27 6.86
C ASP A 63 12.51 -6.98 6.16
N PHE A 64 12.53 -5.84 6.87
CA PHE A 64 12.91 -4.53 6.34
C PHE A 64 14.37 -4.15 6.65
N GLY A 65 15.16 -5.08 7.20
CA GLY A 65 16.56 -4.86 7.50
C GLY A 65 17.48 -5.15 6.31
N GLN A 66 17.95 -4.11 5.61
CA GLN A 66 19.30 -4.10 5.02
C GLN A 66 19.91 -2.70 5.12
N LYS A 67 20.85 -2.52 6.04
CA LYS A 67 22.02 -1.68 5.77
C LYS A 67 23.03 -2.57 5.04
N PRO A 68 23.49 -2.25 3.83
CA PRO A 68 24.84 -2.65 3.48
C PRO A 68 25.77 -1.91 4.43
N ASP A 69 26.43 -2.68 5.28
CA ASP A 69 27.64 -2.26 5.98
C ASP A 69 28.71 -2.08 4.90
N ARG A 70 28.91 -0.83 4.43
CA ARG A 70 30.14 -0.33 3.78
C ARG A 70 30.20 1.19 3.88
#